data_AF-A0A5N6TBI3-F1
#
_entry.id   AF-A0A5N6TBI3-F1
#
_cell.length_a   1.000
_cell.length_b   1.000
_cell.length_c   1.000
_cell.angle_alpha   90.00
_cell.angle_beta   90.00
_cell.angle_gamma   90.00
#
_symmetry.space_group_name_H-M   'P 1'
#
loop_
_entity.id
_entity.type
_entity.pdbx_description
1 polymer ?
#
loop_
_entity_poly.entity_id
_entity_poly.type
_entity_poly.pdbx_seq_one_letter_code
_entity_poly.pdbx_strand_id
1 'polypeptide(L)'
;MSDAAAACNVCAKESSNDIILKRCATCKTQWYCSHECQKADWKTHKKTCGKNASGIFANTTWTGRTRPQNLEAFIERPFHQLHSKSWLHNRPEKDVYKLLIDTYRMKTEDQYTIEGEVDEDSIYSGQPDSRYGFRRFLRLVEQKPDLLPSWWSPEKANACVAYGLNKDNWSSLDCCAEKGDFIERYGDSTFPMQMRMFGEQICGE
;
A
#
# COMPACT_ATOMS: atom_id res chain seq x y z
N MET A 1 19.31 -25.75 31.39
CA MET A 1 18.52 -24.55 31.69
C MET A 1 17.25 -24.67 30.85
N SER A 2 16.09 -24.58 31.50
CA SER A 2 14.77 -24.93 30.96
C SER A 2 14.35 -24.04 29.79
N ASP A 3 14.17 -24.64 28.60
CA ASP A 3 13.52 -24.01 27.46
C ASP A 3 12.07 -23.70 27.83
N ALA A 4 11.74 -22.41 27.97
CA ALA A 4 10.35 -22.00 28.13
C ALA A 4 9.61 -22.24 26.80
N ALA A 5 8.65 -23.16 26.81
CA ALA A 5 7.82 -23.43 25.65
C ALA A 5 7.08 -22.15 25.22
N ALA A 6 7.13 -21.82 23.93
CA ALA A 6 6.34 -20.72 23.41
C ALA A 6 4.84 -21.09 23.53
N ALA A 7 4.00 -20.11 23.88
CA ALA A 7 2.55 -20.29 24.01
C ALA A 7 1.80 -19.20 23.25
N CYS A 8 0.59 -19.53 22.77
CA CYS A 8 -0.29 -18.58 22.10
C CYS A 8 -0.71 -17.46 23.06
N ASN A 9 -0.56 -16.20 22.64
CA ASN A 9 -0.88 -15.02 23.45
C ASN A 9 -2.38 -14.85 23.74
N VAL A 10 -3.26 -15.59 23.05
CA VAL A 10 -4.72 -15.49 23.21
C VAL A 10 -5.31 -16.68 23.95
N CYS A 11 -4.97 -17.89 23.55
CA CYS A 11 -5.58 -19.11 24.10
C CYS A 11 -4.63 -19.93 24.96
N ALA A 12 -3.41 -19.43 25.22
CA ALA A 12 -2.37 -20.06 26.02
C ALA A 12 -1.94 -21.47 25.58
N LYS A 13 -2.36 -21.94 24.40
CA LYS A 13 -1.91 -23.21 23.83
C LYS A 13 -0.39 -23.19 23.60
N GLU A 14 0.29 -24.15 24.19
CA GLU A 14 1.73 -24.35 24.05
C GLU A 14 2.07 -24.96 22.68
N SER A 15 3.29 -24.72 22.20
CA SER A 15 3.81 -25.40 21.03
C SER A 15 3.90 -26.90 21.29
N SER A 16 3.29 -27.70 20.41
CA SER A 16 3.40 -29.17 20.41
C SER A 16 3.54 -29.67 18.97
N ASN A 17 3.71 -30.98 18.79
CA ASN A 17 3.77 -31.59 17.45
C ASN A 17 2.52 -31.27 16.60
N ASP A 18 1.37 -31.05 17.25
CA ASP A 18 0.09 -30.76 16.59
C ASP A 18 -0.23 -29.25 16.55
N ILE A 19 0.53 -28.41 17.27
CA ILE A 19 0.26 -26.98 17.42
C ILE A 19 1.52 -26.18 17.07
N ILE A 20 1.58 -25.74 15.82
CA ILE A 20 2.66 -24.87 15.34
C ILE A 20 2.30 -23.41 15.64
N LEU A 21 3.04 -22.80 16.55
CA LEU A 21 2.90 -21.37 16.84
C LEU A 21 3.62 -20.54 15.78
N LYS A 22 2.93 -19.52 15.29
CA LYS A 22 3.46 -18.52 14.37
C LYS A 22 3.67 -17.21 15.12
N ARG A 23 4.77 -16.53 14.81
CA ARG A 23 5.00 -15.18 15.31
C ARG A 23 4.24 -14.16 14.48
N CYS A 24 3.83 -13.06 15.10
CA CYS A 24 3.38 -11.88 14.39
C CYS A 24 4.41 -11.49 13.31
N ALA A 25 3.99 -11.40 12.05
CA ALA A 25 4.90 -11.11 10.94
C ALA A 25 5.61 -9.75 11.09
N THR A 26 4.92 -8.76 11.68
CA THR A 26 5.41 -7.39 11.82
C THR A 26 6.41 -7.24 12.97
N CYS A 27 6.04 -7.63 14.19
CA CYS A 27 6.88 -7.38 15.37
C CYS A 27 7.76 -8.57 15.75
N LYS A 28 7.41 -9.80 15.31
CA LYS A 28 8.06 -11.06 15.69
C LYS A 28 8.16 -11.31 17.21
N THR A 29 7.39 -10.59 18.02
CA THR A 29 7.44 -10.71 19.49
C THR A 29 6.28 -11.51 20.09
N GLN A 30 5.12 -11.54 19.44
CA GLN A 30 3.94 -12.28 19.93
C GLN A 30 3.74 -13.59 19.16
N TRP A 31 3.29 -14.63 19.84
CA TRP A 31 3.04 -15.96 19.30
C TRP A 31 1.55 -16.27 19.22
N TYR A 32 1.11 -16.89 18.13
CA TYR A 32 -0.28 -17.29 17.91
C TYR A 32 -0.35 -18.67 17.29
N CYS A 33 -1.29 -19.51 17.75
CA CYS A 33 -1.53 -20.82 17.15
C CYS A 33 -2.35 -20.75 15.84
N SER A 34 -3.03 -19.64 15.59
CA SER A 34 -3.85 -19.46 14.40
C SER A 34 -4.08 -17.98 14.06
N HIS A 35 -4.55 -17.73 12.84
CA HIS A 35 -4.88 -16.38 12.38
C HIS A 35 -6.04 -15.77 13.17
N GLU A 36 -7.00 -16.59 13.62
CA GLU A 36 -8.12 -16.17 14.45
C GLU A 36 -7.64 -15.63 15.80
N CYS A 37 -6.65 -16.29 16.42
CA CYS A 37 -6.03 -15.82 17.65
C CYS A 37 -5.28 -14.49 17.41
N GLN A 38 -4.56 -14.35 16.30
CA GLN A 38 -3.91 -13.08 15.96
C GLN A 38 -4.93 -11.94 15.76
N LYS A 39 -6.04 -12.21 15.07
CA LYS A 39 -7.11 -11.22 14.82
C LYS A 39 -7.84 -10.82 16.11
N ALA A 40 -8.05 -11.76 17.03
CA ALA A 40 -8.64 -11.50 18.34
C ALA A 40 -7.78 -10.56 19.19
N ASP A 41 -6.45 -10.75 19.20
CA ASP A 41 -5.51 -9.88 19.90
C ASP A 41 -5.24 -8.55 19.15
N TRP A 42 -5.59 -8.44 17.87
CA TRP A 42 -5.20 -7.28 17.06
C TRP A 42 -5.63 -5.93 17.64
N LYS A 43 -6.81 -5.86 18.28
CA LYS A 43 -7.33 -4.61 18.88
C LYS A 43 -6.40 -4.05 19.97
N THR A 44 -5.77 -4.93 20.75
CA THR A 44 -4.82 -4.62 21.83
C THR A 44 -3.39 -4.60 21.31
N HIS A 45 -2.98 -5.63 20.58
CA HIS A 45 -1.64 -5.80 20.04
C HIS A 45 -1.24 -4.67 19.09
N LYS A 46 -2.13 -4.15 18.23
CA LYS A 46 -1.78 -3.09 17.25
C LYS A 46 -1.15 -1.84 17.87
N LYS A 47 -1.46 -1.55 19.14
CA LYS A 47 -0.91 -0.39 19.87
C LYS A 47 0.56 -0.57 20.26
N THR A 48 1.03 -1.82 20.33
CA THR A 48 2.38 -2.20 20.76
C THR A 48 3.16 -2.98 19.68
N CYS A 49 2.47 -3.45 18.63
CA CYS A 49 3.06 -4.11 17.47
C CYS A 49 4.05 -3.17 16.77
N GLY A 50 5.32 -3.56 16.72
CA GLY A 50 6.41 -2.80 16.11
C GLY A 50 7.22 -1.94 17.08
N LYS A 51 6.81 -1.78 18.35
CA LYS A 51 7.52 -0.94 19.33
C LYS A 51 8.73 -1.61 20.00
N ASN A 52 8.84 -2.94 19.90
CA ASN A 52 9.95 -3.72 20.49
C ASN A 52 11.08 -4.06 19.49
N ALA A 53 11.20 -3.33 18.38
CA ALA A 53 12.41 -3.37 17.55
C ALA A 53 13.57 -2.55 18.18
N SER A 54 13.36 -1.97 19.37
CA SER A 54 14.35 -1.17 20.11
C SER A 54 15.29 -2.07 20.92
N GLY A 55 16.18 -2.78 20.22
CA GLY A 55 17.18 -3.64 20.87
C GLY A 55 18.37 -4.04 20.01
N ILE A 56 18.43 -3.58 18.76
CA ILE A 56 19.57 -3.78 17.85
C ILE A 56 19.83 -2.47 17.09
N PHE A 57 19.97 -1.36 17.81
CA PHE A 57 20.32 -0.05 17.24
C PHE A 57 21.70 0.42 17.72
N ALA A 58 22.69 -0.49 17.71
CA ALA A 58 24.08 -0.14 17.94
C ALA A 58 24.99 -1.02 17.07
N ASN A 59 24.85 -0.93 15.74
CA ASN A 59 25.94 -1.06 14.73
C ASN A 59 25.46 -1.26 13.29
N THR A 60 24.25 -0.86 12.93
CA THR A 60 23.90 -0.76 11.50
C THR A 60 24.00 0.70 11.10
N THR A 61 25.12 1.05 10.48
CA THR A 61 25.22 2.18 9.57
C THR A 61 23.94 2.27 8.74
N TRP A 62 23.22 3.39 8.86
CA TRP A 62 22.04 3.72 8.05
C TRP A 62 22.43 3.91 6.57
N THR A 63 22.74 2.80 5.88
CA THR A 63 23.05 2.75 4.45
C THR A 63 22.11 1.80 3.69
N GLY A 64 20.96 1.45 4.27
CA GLY A 64 19.98 0.55 3.66
C GLY A 64 18.74 1.28 3.17
N ARG A 65 18.82 1.95 2.01
CA ARG A 65 17.65 2.40 1.24
C ARG A 65 16.76 1.18 0.99
N THR A 66 15.56 1.10 1.56
CA THR A 66 14.57 0.10 1.12
C THR A 66 14.16 0.47 -0.29
N ARG A 67 14.73 -0.24 -1.29
CA ARG A 67 14.28 -0.14 -2.67
C ARG A 67 12.81 -0.54 -2.69
N PRO A 68 11.89 0.32 -3.17
CA PRO A 68 10.50 -0.09 -3.33
C PRO A 68 10.48 -1.35 -4.18
N GLN A 69 9.79 -2.37 -3.70
CA GLN A 69 9.58 -3.57 -4.49
C GLN A 69 8.61 -3.23 -5.62
N ASN A 70 8.73 -3.91 -6.76
CA ASN A 70 7.82 -3.79 -7.90
C ASN A 70 7.79 -2.42 -8.63
N LEU A 71 8.77 -1.55 -8.38
CA LEU A 71 9.10 -0.37 -9.20
C LEU A 71 10.51 -0.52 -9.77
N GLU A 72 10.68 -0.11 -11.04
CA GLU A 72 11.98 -0.08 -11.70
C GLU A 72 12.83 1.10 -11.18
N ALA A 73 12.20 2.26 -10.98
CA ALA A 73 12.85 3.46 -10.46
C ALA A 73 12.77 3.57 -8.92
N PHE A 74 13.89 3.94 -8.30
CA PHE A 74 13.95 4.22 -6.85
C PHE A 74 13.31 5.58 -6.52
N ILE A 75 12.48 5.63 -5.48
CA ILE A 75 11.92 6.89 -4.96
C ILE A 75 12.84 7.46 -3.89
N GLU A 76 13.77 8.32 -4.29
CA GLU A 76 14.61 9.03 -3.32
C GLU A 76 13.85 10.17 -2.66
N ARG A 77 13.76 10.17 -1.32
CA ARG A 77 13.08 11.22 -0.54
C ARG A 77 11.62 11.45 -1.03
N PRO A 78 10.75 10.45 -0.96
CA PRO A 78 9.40 10.49 -1.55
C PRO A 78 8.60 11.73 -1.15
N PHE A 79 8.62 12.09 0.13
CA PHE A 79 7.92 13.27 0.63
C PHE A 79 8.47 14.58 0.07
N HIS A 80 9.78 14.69 -0.17
CA HIS A 80 10.32 15.89 -0.81
C HIS A 80 9.82 16.00 -2.25
N GLN A 81 9.83 14.88 -2.98
CA GLN A 81 9.32 14.84 -4.36
C GLN A 81 7.81 15.13 -4.42
N LEU A 82 7.03 14.70 -3.43
CA LEU A 82 5.63 15.07 -3.30
C LEU A 82 5.49 16.58 -3.12
N HIS A 83 6.20 17.18 -2.16
CA HIS A 83 6.13 18.64 -1.95
C HIS A 83 6.57 19.43 -3.20
N SER A 84 7.58 18.94 -3.94
CA SER A 84 8.05 19.58 -5.18
C SER A 84 7.27 19.16 -6.43
N LYS A 85 6.15 18.42 -6.29
CA LYS A 85 5.33 17.88 -7.39
C LYS A 85 6.10 17.03 -8.41
N SER A 86 7.29 16.54 -8.03
CA SER A 86 8.16 15.75 -8.89
C SER A 86 8.02 14.24 -8.64
N TRP A 87 7.04 13.81 -7.85
CA TRP A 87 6.93 12.41 -7.40
C TRP A 87 6.76 11.41 -8.54
N LEU A 88 6.10 11.77 -9.65
CA LEU A 88 5.99 10.92 -10.84
C LEU A 88 7.14 11.12 -11.86
N HIS A 89 7.97 12.13 -11.69
CA HIS A 89 8.98 12.51 -12.67
C HIS A 89 10.19 11.57 -12.64
N ASN A 90 10.93 11.53 -13.76
CA ASN A 90 12.13 10.69 -13.93
C ASN A 90 11.87 9.19 -13.71
N ARG A 91 10.73 8.70 -14.18
CA ARG A 91 10.30 7.29 -14.06
C ARG A 91 9.96 6.67 -15.40
N PRO A 92 10.14 5.35 -15.55
CA PRO A 92 9.58 4.59 -16.67
C PRO A 92 8.05 4.70 -16.72
N GLU A 93 7.50 4.63 -17.93
CA GLU A 93 6.05 4.79 -18.16
C GLU A 93 5.21 3.82 -17.32
N LYS A 94 5.64 2.55 -17.24
CA LYS A 94 4.94 1.52 -16.47
C LYS A 94 4.86 1.84 -14.99
N ASP A 95 5.91 2.42 -14.42
CA ASP A 95 5.90 2.81 -13.01
C ASP A 95 4.92 3.95 -12.77
N VAL A 96 4.89 4.94 -13.66
CA VAL A 96 3.90 6.03 -13.59
C VAL A 96 2.48 5.49 -13.69
N TYR A 97 2.23 4.51 -14.58
CA TYR A 97 0.91 3.89 -14.69
C TYR A 97 0.49 3.19 -13.40
N LYS A 98 1.37 2.35 -12.82
CA LYS A 98 1.10 1.69 -11.53
C LYS A 98 0.76 2.72 -10.45
N LEU A 99 1.57 3.76 -10.31
CA LEU A 99 1.41 4.78 -9.27
C LEU A 99 0.09 5.55 -9.42
N LEU A 100 -0.29 5.93 -10.64
CA LEU A 100 -1.56 6.61 -10.91
C LEU A 100 -2.76 5.72 -10.59
N ILE A 101 -2.75 4.47 -11.07
CA ILE A 101 -3.85 3.53 -10.85
C ILE A 101 -3.98 3.18 -9.38
N ASP A 102 -2.87 2.87 -8.72
CA ASP A 102 -2.89 2.48 -7.32
C ASP A 102 -3.29 3.67 -6.44
N THR A 103 -2.88 4.90 -6.77
CA THR A 103 -3.36 6.09 -6.05
C THR A 103 -4.87 6.21 -6.13
N TYR A 104 -5.45 6.00 -7.32
CA TYR A 104 -6.89 5.98 -7.49
C TYR A 104 -7.54 4.86 -6.67
N ARG A 105 -7.00 3.63 -6.71
CA ARG A 105 -7.52 2.48 -5.94
C ARG A 105 -7.51 2.75 -4.43
N MET A 106 -6.42 3.33 -3.91
CA MET A 106 -6.32 3.74 -2.51
C MET A 106 -7.35 4.82 -2.18
N LYS A 107 -7.52 5.83 -3.04
CA LYS A 107 -8.52 6.88 -2.83
C LYS A 107 -9.93 6.28 -2.76
N THR A 108 -10.30 5.43 -3.72
CA THR A 108 -11.63 4.82 -3.73
C THR A 108 -11.85 3.92 -2.51
N GLU A 109 -10.84 3.17 -2.09
CA GLU A 109 -10.88 2.37 -0.86
C GLU A 109 -11.05 3.23 0.39
N ASP A 110 -10.30 4.35 0.50
CA ASP A 110 -10.44 5.28 1.62
C ASP A 110 -11.84 5.92 1.65
N GLN A 111 -12.38 6.35 0.51
CA GLN A 111 -13.75 6.89 0.41
C GLN A 111 -14.80 5.86 0.85
N TYR A 112 -14.65 4.60 0.42
CA TYR A 112 -15.56 3.53 0.81
C TYR A 112 -15.47 3.18 2.29
N THR A 113 -14.26 3.01 2.82
CA THR A 113 -14.05 2.46 4.16
C THR A 113 -14.04 3.50 5.28
N ILE A 114 -13.70 4.76 4.98
CA ILE A 114 -13.59 5.85 5.96
C ILE A 114 -14.79 6.79 5.87
N GLU A 115 -15.19 7.18 4.65
CA GLU A 115 -16.26 8.17 4.42
C GLU A 115 -17.63 7.51 4.21
N GLY A 116 -17.64 6.23 3.82
CA GLY A 116 -18.86 5.52 3.46
C GLY A 116 -19.42 5.95 2.09
N GLU A 117 -18.62 6.63 1.28
CA GLU A 117 -18.98 7.09 -0.05
C GLU A 117 -18.68 6.02 -1.10
N VAL A 118 -19.58 5.88 -2.07
CA VAL A 118 -19.43 4.95 -3.18
C VAL A 118 -19.42 5.74 -4.48
N ASP A 119 -18.31 5.69 -5.21
CA ASP A 119 -18.27 6.23 -6.58
C ASP A 119 -19.08 5.30 -7.51
N GLU A 120 -20.13 5.85 -8.14
CA GLU A 120 -20.99 5.14 -9.09
C GLU A 120 -20.21 4.53 -10.26
N ASP A 121 -19.07 5.10 -10.60
CA ASP A 121 -18.18 4.65 -11.68
C ASP A 121 -17.10 3.65 -11.23
N SER A 122 -17.20 3.11 -10.01
CA SER A 122 -16.22 2.19 -9.42
C SER A 122 -16.76 0.77 -9.16
N ILE A 123 -15.86 -0.17 -8.88
CA ILE A 123 -16.24 -1.55 -8.51
C ILE A 123 -17.13 -1.62 -7.25
N TYR A 124 -17.09 -0.61 -6.38
CA TYR A 124 -17.88 -0.58 -5.14
C TYR A 124 -19.37 -0.33 -5.39
N SER A 125 -19.74 0.19 -6.57
CA SER A 125 -21.14 0.33 -7.02
C SER A 125 -21.66 -0.89 -7.80
N GLY A 126 -20.85 -1.94 -7.95
CA GLY A 126 -21.17 -3.15 -8.73
C GLY A 126 -20.75 -3.09 -10.20
N GLN A 127 -19.97 -2.09 -10.62
CA GLN A 127 -19.36 -2.08 -11.95
C GLN A 127 -18.34 -3.23 -12.10
N PRO A 128 -18.14 -3.76 -13.32
CA PRO A 128 -17.16 -4.82 -13.56
C PRO A 128 -15.71 -4.37 -13.34
N ASP A 129 -15.45 -3.07 -13.45
CA ASP A 129 -14.17 -2.43 -13.16
C ASP A 129 -14.36 -0.93 -12.97
N SER A 130 -13.33 -0.27 -12.46
CA SER A 130 -13.35 1.16 -12.15
C SER A 130 -12.86 2.07 -13.30
N ARG A 131 -12.94 1.64 -14.57
CA ARG A 131 -12.36 2.40 -15.70
C ARG A 131 -12.93 3.81 -15.85
N TYR A 132 -14.21 4.00 -15.56
CA TYR A 132 -14.89 5.29 -15.76
C TYR A 132 -14.46 6.27 -14.67
N GLY A 133 -14.41 5.83 -13.42
CA GLY A 133 -13.92 6.61 -12.30
C GLY A 133 -12.43 6.93 -12.45
N PHE A 134 -11.64 5.96 -12.92
CA PHE A 134 -10.22 6.19 -13.20
C PHE A 134 -9.98 7.18 -14.35
N ARG A 135 -10.79 7.16 -15.41
CA ARG A 135 -10.73 8.18 -16.48
C ARG A 135 -11.09 9.56 -15.97
N ARG A 136 -12.08 9.68 -15.08
CA ARG A 136 -12.39 10.94 -14.39
C ARG A 136 -11.20 11.42 -13.57
N PHE A 137 -10.58 10.52 -12.80
CA PHE A 137 -9.38 10.81 -12.02
C PHE A 137 -8.24 11.32 -12.90
N LEU A 138 -7.90 10.65 -14.01
CA LEU A 138 -6.85 11.09 -14.94
C LEU A 138 -7.10 12.51 -15.49
N ARG A 139 -8.35 12.86 -15.82
CA ARG A 139 -8.69 14.22 -16.24
C ARG A 139 -8.38 15.27 -15.17
N LEU A 140 -8.52 14.92 -13.87
CA LEU A 140 -8.11 15.80 -12.78
C LEU A 140 -6.58 15.92 -12.70
N VAL A 141 -5.86 14.81 -12.87
CA VAL A 141 -4.38 14.81 -12.87
C VAL A 141 -3.85 15.69 -13.99
N GLU A 142 -4.42 15.58 -15.20
CA GLU A 142 -4.02 16.35 -16.39
C GLU A 142 -4.29 17.85 -16.27
N GLN A 143 -5.19 18.26 -15.37
CA GLN A 143 -5.45 19.67 -15.06
C GLN A 143 -4.44 20.25 -14.06
N LYS A 144 -3.63 19.43 -13.38
CA LYS A 144 -2.65 19.91 -12.40
C LYS A 144 -1.32 20.25 -13.10
N PRO A 145 -0.86 21.52 -13.03
CA PRO A 145 0.42 21.89 -13.60
C PRO A 145 1.56 21.15 -12.88
N ASP A 146 2.56 20.75 -13.66
CA ASP A 146 3.83 20.15 -13.24
C ASP A 146 3.73 18.78 -12.54
N LEU A 147 2.55 18.17 -12.44
CA LEU A 147 2.38 16.92 -11.71
C LEU A 147 2.80 15.69 -12.54
N LEU A 148 2.64 15.77 -13.85
CA LEU A 148 2.90 14.68 -14.79
C LEU A 148 4.27 14.83 -15.46
N PRO A 149 4.93 13.71 -15.83
CA PRO A 149 6.17 13.75 -16.59
C PRO A 149 6.00 14.42 -17.96
N SER A 150 7.09 14.99 -18.49
CA SER A 150 7.09 15.69 -19.78
C SER A 150 6.70 14.83 -20.99
N TRP A 151 6.83 13.51 -20.87
CA TRP A 151 6.43 12.56 -21.92
C TRP A 151 4.93 12.21 -21.88
N TRP A 152 4.19 12.66 -20.86
CA TRP A 152 2.77 12.37 -20.73
C TRP A 152 1.97 12.98 -21.88
N SER A 153 1.02 12.21 -22.42
CA SER A 153 0.17 12.60 -23.53
C SER A 153 -1.19 11.90 -23.45
N PRO A 154 -2.20 12.32 -24.24
CA PRO A 154 -3.48 11.63 -24.32
C PRO A 154 -3.35 10.14 -24.73
N GLU A 155 -2.39 9.81 -25.58
CA GLU A 155 -2.08 8.42 -25.95
C GLU A 155 -1.57 7.64 -24.74
N LYS A 156 -0.74 8.26 -23.89
CA LYS A 156 -0.23 7.65 -22.67
C LYS A 156 -1.31 7.51 -21.60
N ALA A 157 -2.27 8.43 -21.52
CA ALA A 157 -3.45 8.28 -20.68
C ALA A 157 -4.29 7.06 -21.09
N ASN A 158 -4.53 6.88 -22.39
CA ASN A 158 -5.22 5.70 -22.91
C ASN A 158 -4.44 4.40 -22.63
N ALA A 159 -3.12 4.41 -22.79
CA ALA A 159 -2.27 3.29 -22.45
C ALA A 159 -2.28 2.97 -20.95
N CYS A 160 -2.32 4.00 -20.08
CA CYS A 160 -2.46 3.83 -18.63
C CYS A 160 -3.80 3.16 -18.27
N VAL A 161 -4.90 3.56 -18.89
CA VAL A 161 -6.21 2.91 -18.68
C VAL A 161 -6.17 1.47 -19.17
N ALA A 162 -5.60 1.20 -20.34
CA ALA A 162 -5.44 -0.16 -20.86
C ALA A 162 -4.59 -1.04 -19.94
N TYR A 163 -3.52 -0.47 -19.36
CA TYR A 163 -2.69 -1.15 -18.35
C TYR A 163 -3.50 -1.53 -17.10
N GLY A 164 -4.37 -0.64 -16.62
CA GLY A 164 -5.26 -0.90 -15.48
C GLY A 164 -6.43 -1.84 -15.79
N LEU A 165 -6.75 -2.08 -17.06
CA LEU A 165 -7.79 -3.04 -17.48
C LEU A 165 -7.26 -4.47 -17.68
N ASN A 166 -5.94 -4.65 -17.65
CA ASN A 166 -5.36 -5.98 -17.71
C ASN A 166 -5.50 -6.68 -16.35
N LYS A 167 -6.33 -7.72 -16.31
CA LYS A 167 -6.63 -8.51 -15.11
C LYS A 167 -5.44 -9.26 -14.53
N ASP A 168 -4.41 -9.52 -15.34
CA ASP A 168 -3.18 -10.16 -14.88
C ASP A 168 -2.26 -9.19 -14.13
N ASN A 169 -2.54 -7.88 -14.19
CA ASN A 169 -1.78 -6.86 -13.47
C ASN A 169 -2.28 -6.71 -12.04
N TRP A 170 -1.35 -6.67 -11.08
CA TRP A 170 -1.68 -6.38 -9.68
C TRP A 170 -2.38 -5.03 -9.48
N SER A 171 -2.02 -4.03 -10.30
CA SER A 171 -2.66 -2.71 -10.31
C SER A 171 -3.93 -2.70 -11.19
N SER A 172 -4.68 -3.81 -11.26
CA SER A 172 -5.92 -3.87 -12.04
C SER A 172 -7.03 -3.05 -11.38
N LEU A 173 -7.88 -2.43 -12.19
CA LEU A 173 -9.04 -1.62 -11.78
C LEU A 173 -10.28 -2.48 -11.46
N ASP A 174 -10.20 -3.79 -11.66
CA ASP A 174 -11.29 -4.75 -11.39
C ASP A 174 -11.23 -5.38 -9.99
N CYS A 175 -10.24 -5.04 -9.19
CA CYS A 175 -10.08 -5.56 -7.83
C CYS A 175 -9.80 -4.45 -6.81
N CYS A 176 -10.43 -4.57 -5.63
CA CYS A 176 -10.09 -3.76 -4.48
C CYS A 176 -8.66 -4.07 -4.01
N ALA A 177 -8.03 -3.08 -3.39
CA ALA A 177 -6.78 -3.25 -2.67
C ALA A 177 -6.87 -2.47 -1.38
N GLU A 178 -6.62 -3.14 -0.26
CA GLU A 178 -6.59 -2.53 1.05
C GLU A 178 -5.22 -1.90 1.32
N LYS A 179 -5.16 -1.02 2.32
CA LYS A 179 -3.91 -0.39 2.78
C LYS A 179 -2.74 -1.38 2.96
N GLY A 180 -3.03 -2.58 3.49
CA GLY A 180 -2.03 -3.62 3.72
C GLY A 180 -1.38 -4.12 2.42
N ASP A 181 -2.17 -4.27 1.37
CA ASP A 181 -1.74 -4.78 0.07
C ASP A 181 -0.71 -3.82 -0.57
N PHE A 182 -0.92 -2.51 -0.45
CA PHE A 182 0.05 -1.52 -0.93
C PHE A 182 1.38 -1.55 -0.15
N ILE A 183 1.32 -1.71 1.17
CA ILE A 183 2.54 -1.81 1.99
C ILE A 183 3.36 -3.04 1.59
N GLU A 184 2.70 -4.18 1.39
CA GLU A 184 3.35 -5.41 0.94
C GLU A 184 3.91 -5.25 -0.48
N ARG A 185 3.09 -4.72 -1.40
CA ARG A 185 3.46 -4.56 -2.81
C ARG A 185 4.68 -3.68 -3.00
N TYR A 186 4.72 -2.55 -2.30
CA TYR A 186 5.79 -1.56 -2.46
C TYR A 186 6.93 -1.74 -1.47
N GLY A 187 6.76 -2.58 -0.44
CA GLY A 187 7.77 -2.83 0.60
C GLY A 187 8.09 -1.60 1.45
N ASP A 188 7.16 -0.64 1.54
CA ASP A 188 7.32 0.64 2.24
C ASP A 188 6.05 0.94 3.05
N SER A 189 6.18 0.97 4.38
CA SER A 189 5.07 1.26 5.29
C SER A 189 4.52 2.67 5.16
N THR A 190 5.28 3.58 4.55
CA THR A 190 4.89 4.97 4.33
C THR A 190 4.18 5.16 2.99
N PHE A 191 4.18 4.16 2.11
CA PHE A 191 3.63 4.26 0.77
C PHE A 191 2.16 4.67 0.71
N PRO A 192 1.27 4.16 1.60
CA PRO A 192 -0.10 4.67 1.65
C PRO A 192 -0.21 6.17 1.94
N MET A 193 0.68 6.70 2.78
CA MET A 193 0.73 8.14 3.04
C MET A 193 1.21 8.90 1.80
N GLN A 194 2.19 8.36 1.07
CA GLN A 194 2.66 8.96 -0.19
C GLN A 194 1.52 9.08 -1.21
N MET A 195 0.73 8.01 -1.36
CA MET A 195 -0.41 7.98 -2.29
C MET A 195 -1.52 8.95 -1.88
N ARG A 196 -1.83 9.04 -0.58
CA ARG A 196 -2.81 10.02 -0.07
C ARG A 196 -2.38 11.45 -0.32
N MET A 197 -1.14 11.79 0.03
CA MET A 197 -0.57 13.11 -0.25
C MET A 197 -0.57 13.43 -1.75
N PHE A 198 -0.29 12.45 -2.60
CA PHE A 198 -0.38 12.63 -4.06
C PHE A 198 -1.83 12.80 -4.53
N GLY A 199 -2.78 12.04 -3.96
CA GLY A 199 -4.21 12.18 -4.20
C GLY A 199 -4.76 13.56 -3.81
N GLU A 200 -4.35 14.09 -2.66
CA GLU A 200 -4.67 15.45 -2.19
C GLU A 200 -4.22 16.51 -3.21
N GLN A 201 -3.03 16.36 -3.81
CA GLN A 201 -2.56 17.28 -4.87
C GLN A 201 -3.47 17.30 -6.11
N ILE A 202 -4.18 16.20 -6.37
CA ILE A 202 -5.08 16.02 -7.51
C ILE A 202 -6.49 16.53 -7.17
N CYS A 203 -7.04 16.14 -6.02
CA CYS A 203 -8.42 16.44 -5.66
C CYS A 203 -8.59 17.80 -4.96
N GLY A 204 -7.54 18.33 -4.32
CA GLY A 204 -7.56 19.63 -3.67
C GLY A 204 -8.36 19.67 -2.37
N GLU A 205 -8.50 18.52 -1.71
CA GLU A 205 -9.11 18.35 -0.38
C GLU A 205 -8.12 18.67 0.75
#